data_AF-A0A5J6I7U1-F1
#
_entry.id   AF-A0A5J6I7U1-F1
#
_cell.length_a   1.000
_cell.length_b   1.000
_cell.length_c   1.000
_cell.angle_alpha   90.00
_cell.angle_beta   90.00
_cell.angle_gamma   90.00
#
_symmetry.space_group_name_H-M   'P 1'
#
loop_
_entity.id
_entity.type
_entity.pdbx_description
1 polymer ?
#
loop_
_entity_poly.entity_id
_entity_poly.type
_entity_poly.pdbx_seq_one_letter_code
_entity_poly.pdbx_strand_id
1 'polypeptide(L)'
;MSLTGQLATLLGVALGAVLSMATTMIVEKARWRREQSVRWDERRLSAYAEYAHAVKVIAHRYRRIAVAKGIAASGAAPLEPTDEVLAEVAEAEVQRSALAETVWLLGDAKTNTAAVRLNHCLWHLEWLARELPTRGQGGWDQAYEDFRQARHRFLQLARAGLGVRGTRIAESVPWPPPWKGDLSQDPVP
;
A
#
# COMPACT_ATOMS: atom_id res chain seq x y z
N MET A 1 -25.07 13.88 -67.70
CA MET A 1 -25.09 13.38 -66.30
C MET A 1 -26.02 14.28 -65.52
N SER A 2 -27.00 13.74 -64.79
CA SER A 2 -27.98 14.57 -64.08
C SER A 2 -27.38 15.15 -62.79
N LEU A 3 -27.64 16.44 -62.52
CA LEU A 3 -27.22 17.14 -61.29
C LEU A 3 -27.65 16.38 -60.01
N THR A 4 -28.77 15.67 -60.06
CA THR A 4 -29.28 14.83 -58.96
C THR A 4 -28.35 13.68 -58.61
N GLY A 5 -27.73 13.03 -59.60
CA GLY A 5 -26.77 11.94 -59.36
C GLY A 5 -25.48 12.40 -58.71
N GLN A 6 -25.03 13.61 -59.06
CA GLN A 6 -23.81 14.22 -58.52
C GLN A 6 -23.98 14.70 -57.07
N LEU A 7 -25.16 15.25 -56.75
CA LEU A 7 -25.52 15.61 -55.37
C LEU A 7 -25.61 14.38 -54.47
N ALA A 8 -26.22 13.29 -54.95
CA ALA A 8 -26.30 12.03 -54.20
C ALA A 8 -24.92 11.44 -53.88
N THR A 9 -23.97 11.53 -54.82
CA THR A 9 -22.59 11.05 -54.61
C THR A 9 -21.83 11.90 -53.61
N LEU A 10 -21.94 13.23 -53.70
CA LEU A 10 -21.32 14.14 -52.73
C LEU A 10 -21.87 13.94 -51.31
N LEU A 11 -23.19 13.74 -51.18
CA LEU A 11 -23.81 13.44 -49.89
C LEU A 11 -23.29 12.12 -49.30
N GLY A 12 -23.17 11.07 -50.11
CA GLY A 12 -22.64 9.78 -49.66
C GLY A 12 -21.19 9.88 -49.15
N VAL A 13 -20.33 10.61 -49.86
CA VAL A 13 -18.93 10.84 -49.45
C VAL A 13 -18.86 11.68 -48.18
N ALA A 14 -19.65 12.77 -48.09
CA ALA A 14 -19.68 13.61 -46.89
C ALA A 14 -20.16 12.81 -45.66
N LEU A 15 -21.20 12.00 -45.81
CA LEU A 15 -21.70 11.14 -44.74
C LEU A 15 -20.64 10.10 -44.32
N GLY A 16 -19.97 9.48 -45.28
CA GLY A 16 -18.89 8.52 -45.03
C GLY A 16 -17.69 9.16 -44.31
N ALA A 17 -17.32 10.38 -44.68
CA ALA A 17 -16.24 11.13 -44.03
C ALA A 17 -16.59 11.47 -42.57
N VAL A 18 -17.82 11.93 -42.31
CA VAL A 18 -18.31 12.22 -40.96
C VAL A 18 -18.34 10.95 -40.10
N LEU A 19 -18.85 9.85 -40.65
CA LEU A 19 -18.92 8.57 -39.93
C LEU A 19 -17.52 8.03 -39.60
N SER A 20 -16.58 8.11 -40.56
CA SER A 20 -15.18 7.73 -40.36
C SER A 20 -14.53 8.59 -39.28
N MET A 21 -14.69 9.92 -39.32
CA MET A 21 -14.10 10.82 -38.33
C MET A 21 -14.66 10.56 -36.93
N ALA A 22 -15.97 10.35 -36.81
CA ALA A 22 -16.61 10.00 -35.54
C ALA A 22 -16.09 8.68 -34.97
N THR A 23 -15.95 7.66 -35.83
CA THR A 23 -15.42 6.35 -35.43
C THR A 23 -13.97 6.46 -34.96
N THR A 24 -13.12 7.19 -35.68
CA THR A 24 -11.73 7.45 -35.30
C THR A 24 -11.64 8.15 -33.95
N MET A 25 -12.44 9.20 -33.71
CA MET A 25 -12.46 9.90 -32.42
C MET A 25 -12.87 8.99 -31.24
N ILE A 26 -13.82 8.08 -31.45
CA ILE A 26 -14.24 7.12 -30.41
C ILE A 26 -13.09 6.15 -30.09
N VAL A 27 -12.44 5.61 -31.12
CA VAL A 27 -11.31 4.67 -30.97
C VAL A 27 -10.13 5.35 -30.29
N GLU A 28 -9.76 6.55 -30.72
CA GLU A 28 -8.68 7.33 -30.12
C GLU A 28 -8.98 7.69 -28.67
N LYS A 29 -10.20 8.12 -28.34
CA LYS A 29 -10.62 8.38 -26.96
C LYS A 29 -10.54 7.13 -26.08
N ALA A 30 -10.96 5.97 -26.61
CA ALA A 30 -10.87 4.70 -25.91
C ALA A 30 -9.41 4.24 -25.73
N ARG A 31 -8.55 4.47 -26.72
CA ARG A 31 -7.10 4.21 -26.64
C ARG A 31 -6.43 5.13 -25.61
N TRP A 32 -6.67 6.44 -25.68
CA TRP A 32 -6.15 7.43 -24.73
C TRP A 32 -6.56 7.10 -23.29
N ARG A 33 -7.83 6.75 -23.05
CA ARG A 33 -8.29 6.35 -21.71
C ARG A 33 -7.58 5.10 -21.21
N ARG A 34 -7.34 4.12 -22.08
CA ARG A 34 -6.60 2.89 -21.72
C ARG A 34 -5.14 3.20 -21.39
N GLU A 35 -4.44 3.94 -22.24
CA GLU A 35 -3.05 4.34 -22.01
C GLU A 35 -2.89 5.18 -20.73
N GLN A 36 -3.81 6.12 -20.48
CA GLN A 36 -3.83 6.87 -19.23
C GLN A 36 -4.12 5.98 -18.02
N SER A 37 -5.09 5.05 -18.12
CA SER A 37 -5.38 4.13 -17.01
C SER A 37 -4.18 3.27 -16.64
N VAL A 38 -3.43 2.75 -17.63
CA VAL A 38 -2.23 1.95 -17.40
C VAL A 38 -1.15 2.76 -16.67
N ARG A 39 -0.91 4.01 -17.09
CA ARG A 39 0.07 4.88 -16.44
C ARG A 39 -0.32 5.26 -15.01
N TRP A 40 -1.61 5.50 -14.77
CA TRP A 40 -2.10 5.79 -13.42
C TRP A 40 -2.05 4.56 -12.52
N ASP A 41 -2.35 3.37 -13.03
CA ASP A 41 -2.26 2.13 -12.27
C ASP A 41 -0.80 1.76 -11.94
N GLU A 42 0.13 1.98 -12.86
CA GLU A 42 1.57 1.81 -12.60
C GLU A 42 2.05 2.74 -11.47
N ARG A 43 1.69 4.03 -11.53
CA ARG A 43 2.03 5.00 -10.47
C ARG A 43 1.40 4.65 -9.13
N ARG A 44 0.14 4.19 -9.13
CA ARG A 44 -0.55 3.72 -7.92
C ARG A 44 0.13 2.51 -7.32
N LEU A 45 0.52 1.54 -8.16
CA LEU A 45 1.25 0.36 -7.72
C LEU A 45 2.58 0.75 -7.05
N SER A 46 3.37 1.62 -7.68
CA SER A 46 4.63 2.10 -7.09
C SER A 46 4.40 2.80 -5.75
N ALA A 47 3.43 3.73 -5.68
CA ALA A 47 3.10 4.43 -4.45
C ALA A 47 2.68 3.48 -3.32
N TYR A 48 1.83 2.49 -3.61
CA TYR A 48 1.42 1.50 -2.61
C TYR A 48 2.58 0.61 -2.16
N ALA A 49 3.45 0.20 -3.09
CA ALA A 49 4.59 -0.67 -2.80
C ALA A 49 5.65 0.04 -1.96
N GLU A 50 6.03 1.26 -2.34
CA GLU A 50 7.02 2.08 -1.64
C GLU A 50 6.56 2.42 -0.23
N TYR A 51 5.33 2.88 -0.07
CA TYR A 51 4.75 3.15 1.25
C TYR A 51 4.69 1.87 2.11
N ALA A 52 4.20 0.75 1.57
CA ALA A 52 4.14 -0.51 2.32
C ALA A 52 5.52 -1.05 2.71
N HIS A 53 6.55 -0.76 1.90
CA HIS A 53 7.93 -1.08 2.20
C HIS A 53 8.46 -0.20 3.34
N ALA A 54 8.30 1.12 3.26
CA ALA A 54 8.74 2.06 4.30
C ALA A 54 8.12 1.72 5.66
N VAL A 55 6.81 1.47 5.70
CA VAL A 55 6.10 1.02 6.90
C VAL A 55 6.68 -0.28 7.47
N LYS A 56 7.00 -1.26 6.61
CA LYS A 56 7.61 -2.54 7.04
C LYS A 56 8.99 -2.32 7.66
N VAL A 57 9.82 -1.47 7.05
CA VAL A 57 11.18 -1.16 7.54
C VAL A 57 11.11 -0.53 8.92
N ILE A 58 10.25 0.48 9.10
CA ILE A 58 10.11 1.17 10.37
C ILE A 58 9.54 0.25 11.46
N ALA A 59 8.48 -0.50 11.17
CA ALA A 59 7.92 -1.46 12.13
C ALA A 59 8.94 -2.51 12.57
N HIS A 60 9.86 -2.90 11.68
CA HIS A 60 10.96 -3.79 12.04
C HIS A 60 11.96 -3.12 12.98
N ARG A 61 12.32 -1.85 12.73
CA ARG A 61 13.19 -1.08 13.65
C ARG A 61 12.55 -0.91 15.03
N TYR A 62 11.27 -0.55 15.11
CA TYR A 62 10.55 -0.50 16.40
C TYR A 62 10.56 -1.83 17.12
N ARG A 63 10.35 -2.94 16.41
CA ARG A 63 10.42 -4.26 17.02
C ARG A 63 11.79 -4.56 17.61
N ARG A 64 12.88 -4.24 16.90
CA ARG A 64 14.24 -4.49 17.41
C ARG A 64 14.56 -3.62 18.63
N ILE A 65 14.08 -2.37 18.66
CA ILE A 65 14.19 -1.49 19.83
C ILE A 65 13.38 -2.05 21.01
N ALA A 66 12.16 -2.51 20.76
CA ALA A 66 11.33 -3.13 21.78
C ALA A 66 11.96 -4.43 22.33
N VAL A 67 12.67 -5.20 21.51
CA VAL A 67 13.46 -6.36 21.99
C VAL A 67 14.62 -5.91 22.87
N ALA A 68 15.39 -4.89 22.48
CA ALA A 68 16.48 -4.35 23.30
C ALA A 68 16.00 -3.89 24.70
N LYS A 69 14.79 -3.34 24.76
CA LYS A 69 14.14 -2.91 26.01
C LYS A 69 13.41 -4.02 26.78
N GLY A 70 13.40 -5.26 26.29
CA GLY A 70 12.67 -6.36 26.92
C GLY A 70 11.14 -6.28 26.83
N ILE A 71 10.61 -5.43 25.95
CA ILE A 71 9.16 -5.22 25.72
C ILE A 71 8.60 -6.28 24.76
N ALA A 72 9.40 -6.72 23.79
CA ALA A 72 9.02 -7.69 22.78
C ALA A 72 9.84 -8.98 22.91
N ALA A 73 9.24 -10.12 22.53
CA ALA A 73 9.93 -11.41 22.55
C ALA A 73 11.17 -11.45 21.62
N SER A 74 12.21 -12.17 22.05
CA SER A 74 13.60 -12.25 21.51
C SER A 74 13.77 -12.78 20.07
N GLY A 75 12.71 -12.82 19.25
CA GLY A 75 12.75 -13.34 17.88
C GLY A 75 13.37 -12.41 16.83
N ALA A 76 14.01 -11.31 17.22
CA ALA A 76 14.72 -10.39 16.34
C ALA A 76 15.99 -9.89 17.03
N ALA A 77 17.07 -9.65 16.28
CA ALA A 77 18.29 -9.09 16.85
C ALA A 77 17.98 -7.73 17.52
N PRO A 78 18.35 -7.53 18.80
CA PRO A 78 18.15 -6.26 19.49
C PRO A 78 18.72 -5.07 18.71
N LEU A 79 18.15 -3.89 18.93
CA LEU A 79 18.68 -2.62 18.42
C LEU A 79 18.64 -1.60 19.55
N GLU A 80 19.80 -1.27 20.08
CA GLU A 80 19.91 -0.28 21.15
C GLU A 80 19.47 1.11 20.65
N PRO A 81 18.64 1.84 21.40
CA PRO A 81 18.12 3.14 21.01
C PRO A 81 19.14 4.26 21.28
N THR A 82 20.30 4.22 20.62
CA THR A 82 21.28 5.31 20.63
C THR A 82 20.74 6.54 19.90
N ASP A 83 21.30 7.72 20.16
CA ASP A 83 20.90 8.96 19.48
C ASP A 83 20.96 8.85 17.94
N GLU A 84 21.98 8.19 17.42
CA GLU A 84 22.13 7.90 15.98
C GLU A 84 20.99 7.01 15.46
N VAL A 85 20.68 5.92 16.17
CA VAL A 85 19.58 5.02 15.79
C VAL A 85 18.23 5.74 15.81
N LEU A 86 18.00 6.59 16.82
CA LEU A 86 16.78 7.37 16.94
C LEU A 86 16.68 8.42 15.82
N ALA A 87 17.78 9.05 15.43
CA ALA A 87 17.83 9.95 14.29
C ALA A 87 17.53 9.24 12.96
N GLU A 88 18.11 8.05 12.73
CA GLU A 88 17.81 7.24 11.53
C GLU A 88 16.33 6.83 11.47
N VAL A 89 15.75 6.46 12.61
CA VAL A 89 14.33 6.12 12.71
C VAL A 89 13.45 7.32 12.41
N ALA A 90 13.81 8.51 12.90
CA ALA A 90 13.09 9.75 12.62
C ALA A 90 13.14 10.11 11.13
N GLU A 91 14.30 9.98 10.48
CA GLU A 91 14.46 10.21 9.04
C GLU A 91 13.61 9.22 8.23
N ALA A 92 13.60 7.95 8.62
CA ALA A 92 12.75 6.95 7.98
C ALA A 92 11.26 7.29 8.11
N GLU A 93 10.81 7.80 9.26
CA GLU A 93 9.44 8.28 9.48
C GLU A 93 9.08 9.48 8.59
N VAL A 94 10.00 10.44 8.41
CA VAL A 94 9.82 11.55 7.45
C VAL A 94 9.61 11.00 6.04
N GLN A 95 10.46 10.08 5.60
CA GLN A 95 10.33 9.45 4.28
C GLN A 95 9.01 8.68 4.13
N ARG A 96 8.60 7.90 5.15
CA ARG A 96 7.30 7.20 5.14
C ARG A 96 6.14 8.20 5.06
N SER A 97 6.23 9.34 5.75
CA SER A 97 5.21 10.39 5.68
C SER A 97 5.05 10.95 4.28
N ALA A 98 6.16 11.28 3.61
CA ALA A 98 6.14 11.76 2.23
C ALA A 98 5.53 10.71 1.26
N LEU A 99 5.85 9.43 1.46
CA LEU A 99 5.25 8.34 0.68
C LEU A 99 3.74 8.20 0.94
N ALA A 100 3.28 8.45 2.17
CA ALA A 100 1.86 8.42 2.50
C ALA A 100 1.06 9.51 1.76
N GLU A 101 1.65 10.69 1.55
CA GLU A 101 1.02 11.74 0.74
C GLU A 101 0.82 11.30 -0.71
N THR A 102 1.80 10.60 -1.29
CA THR A 102 1.66 10.04 -2.64
C THR A 102 0.53 9.00 -2.70
N VAL A 103 0.38 8.18 -1.67
CA VAL A 103 -0.77 7.27 -1.53
C VAL A 103 -2.08 8.05 -1.48
N TRP A 104 -2.15 9.15 -0.71
CA TRP A 104 -3.36 9.96 -0.63
C TRP A 104 -3.75 10.63 -1.96
N LEU A 105 -2.77 11.07 -2.75
CA LEU A 105 -2.99 11.68 -4.06
C LEU A 105 -3.51 10.69 -5.11
N LEU A 106 -3.02 9.45 -5.07
CA LEU A 106 -3.27 8.45 -6.12
C LEU A 106 -4.29 7.38 -5.73
N GLY A 107 -4.54 7.22 -4.43
CA GLY A 107 -5.38 6.17 -3.88
C GLY A 107 -6.86 6.54 -3.83
N ASP A 108 -7.70 5.50 -3.91
CA ASP A 108 -9.12 5.64 -3.61
C ASP A 108 -9.35 5.81 -2.11
N ALA A 109 -10.52 6.33 -1.74
CA ALA A 109 -10.87 6.61 -0.35
C ALA A 109 -10.70 5.39 0.58
N LYS A 110 -11.06 4.18 0.14
CA LYS A 110 -10.97 2.98 0.99
C LYS A 110 -9.50 2.62 1.26
N THR A 111 -8.67 2.64 0.21
CA THR A 111 -7.24 2.39 0.34
C THR A 111 -6.57 3.44 1.22
N ASN A 112 -6.94 4.72 1.07
CA ASN A 112 -6.43 5.82 1.89
C ASN A 112 -6.83 5.68 3.36
N THR A 113 -8.09 5.32 3.66
CA THR A 113 -8.53 5.05 5.03
C THR A 113 -7.75 3.89 5.66
N ALA A 114 -7.45 2.84 4.91
CA ALA A 114 -6.63 1.75 5.42
C ALA A 114 -5.16 2.16 5.65
N ALA A 115 -4.60 3.04 4.82
CA ALA A 115 -3.28 3.63 5.05
C ALA A 115 -3.27 4.49 6.33
N VAL A 116 -4.31 5.28 6.59
CA VAL A 116 -4.46 6.03 7.84
C VAL A 116 -4.49 5.08 9.04
N ARG A 117 -5.30 4.02 9.01
CA ARG A 117 -5.31 3.01 10.08
C ARG A 117 -3.94 2.35 10.28
N LEU A 118 -3.25 2.04 9.19
CA LEU A 118 -1.90 1.47 9.24
C LEU A 118 -0.90 2.43 9.91
N ASN A 119 -0.98 3.74 9.63
CA ASN A 119 -0.17 4.75 10.32
C ASN A 119 -0.46 4.77 11.82
N HIS A 120 -1.73 4.74 12.23
CA HIS A 120 -2.08 4.70 13.66
C HIS A 120 -1.49 3.48 14.37
N CYS A 121 -1.57 2.29 13.76
CA CYS A 121 -0.95 1.09 14.33
C CYS A 121 0.58 1.20 14.38
N LEU A 122 1.21 1.82 13.37
CA LEU A 122 2.65 2.03 13.35
C LEU A 122 3.11 2.98 14.46
N TRP A 123 2.41 4.10 14.66
CA TRP A 123 2.71 5.03 15.77
C TRP A 123 2.45 4.40 17.12
N HIS A 124 1.47 3.52 17.25
CA HIS A 124 1.28 2.77 18.49
C HIS A 124 2.51 1.89 18.80
N LEU A 125 3.11 1.23 17.80
CA LEU A 125 4.37 0.50 17.97
C LEU A 125 5.53 1.41 18.33
N GLU A 126 5.62 2.60 17.72
CA GLU A 126 6.63 3.60 18.09
C GLU A 126 6.52 3.96 19.58
N TRP A 127 5.31 4.30 20.02
CA TRP A 127 5.05 4.73 21.39
C TRP A 127 5.41 3.64 22.39
N LEU A 128 5.02 2.39 22.12
CA LEU A 128 5.40 1.26 22.97
C LEU A 128 6.92 1.04 22.96
N ALA A 129 7.58 1.06 21.79
CA ALA A 129 9.04 0.90 21.70
C ALA A 129 9.81 2.03 22.42
N ARG A 130 9.21 3.21 22.53
CA ARG A 130 9.77 4.36 23.25
C ARG A 130 9.30 4.47 24.70
N GLU A 131 8.53 3.49 25.18
CA GLU A 131 7.92 3.48 26.54
C GLU A 131 7.10 4.75 26.85
N LEU A 132 6.47 5.31 25.82
CA LEU A 132 5.56 6.45 25.95
C LEU A 132 4.19 5.99 26.47
N PRO A 133 3.47 6.81 27.24
CA PRO A 133 2.18 6.43 27.80
C PRO A 133 1.12 6.10 26.74
N THR A 134 0.59 4.88 26.73
CA THR A 134 -0.55 4.47 25.89
C THR A 134 -1.79 4.25 26.76
N ARG A 135 -2.94 4.80 26.34
CA ARG A 135 -4.19 4.68 27.11
C ARG A 135 -4.84 3.31 26.89
N GLY A 136 -4.51 2.32 27.73
CA GLY A 136 -5.23 1.03 27.79
C GLY A 136 -5.27 0.25 26.47
N GLN A 137 -4.36 0.50 25.52
CA GLN A 137 -4.40 -0.06 24.17
C GLN A 137 -3.76 -1.46 24.04
N GLY A 138 -3.62 -2.20 25.15
CA GLY A 138 -2.95 -3.50 25.15
C GLY A 138 -1.43 -3.39 25.08
N GLY A 139 -0.75 -4.54 25.23
CA GLY A 139 0.70 -4.64 25.18
C GLY A 139 1.26 -4.77 23.75
N TRP A 140 2.58 -4.92 23.66
CA TRP A 140 3.31 -5.05 22.39
C TRP A 140 2.72 -6.06 21.42
N ASP A 141 2.40 -7.27 21.89
CA ASP A 141 1.93 -8.34 21.01
C ASP A 141 0.58 -8.02 20.35
N GLN A 142 -0.34 -7.41 21.10
CA GLN A 142 -1.63 -6.98 20.56
C GLN A 142 -1.43 -5.84 19.53
N ALA A 143 -0.62 -4.84 19.86
CA ALA A 143 -0.33 -3.74 18.95
C ALA A 143 0.36 -4.22 17.66
N TYR A 144 1.24 -5.22 17.77
CA TYR A 144 1.92 -5.80 16.62
C TYR A 144 0.98 -6.61 15.74
N GLU A 145 0.02 -7.34 16.34
CA GLU A 145 -1.02 -8.04 15.60
C GLU A 145 -1.97 -7.05 14.89
N ASP A 146 -2.41 -5.99 15.57
CA ASP A 146 -3.23 -4.93 14.98
C ASP A 146 -2.53 -4.28 13.78
N PHE A 147 -1.21 -4.03 13.89
CA PHE A 147 -0.39 -3.54 12.80
C PHE A 147 -0.36 -4.51 11.61
N ARG A 148 -0.18 -5.82 11.86
CA ARG A 148 -0.18 -6.84 10.79
C ARG A 148 -1.52 -6.90 10.07
N GLN A 149 -2.62 -6.84 10.82
CA GLN A 149 -3.97 -6.82 10.26
C GLN A 149 -4.22 -5.54 9.44
N ALA A 150 -3.83 -4.37 9.96
CA ALA A 150 -3.93 -3.11 9.23
C ALA A 150 -3.12 -3.13 7.92
N ARG A 151 -1.90 -3.68 7.95
CA ARG A 151 -1.05 -3.82 6.76
C ARG A 151 -1.66 -4.77 5.74
N HIS A 152 -2.19 -5.91 6.18
CA HIS A 152 -2.88 -6.85 5.30
C HIS A 152 -4.09 -6.18 4.64
N ARG A 153 -4.88 -5.44 5.42
CA ARG A 153 -6.06 -4.72 4.94
C ARG A 153 -5.70 -3.65 3.91
N PHE A 154 -4.63 -2.89 4.14
CA PHE A 154 -4.12 -1.91 3.18
C PHE A 154 -3.76 -2.58 1.84
N LEU A 155 -2.95 -3.64 1.87
CA LEU A 155 -2.55 -4.36 0.65
C LEU A 155 -3.74 -4.99 -0.07
N GLN A 156 -4.74 -5.48 0.66
CA GLN A 156 -5.95 -6.06 0.09
C GLN A 156 -6.74 -5.01 -0.70
N LEU A 157 -6.92 -3.82 -0.13
CA LEU A 157 -7.64 -2.72 -0.79
C LEU A 157 -6.83 -2.13 -1.95
N ALA A 158 -5.51 -1.98 -1.79
CA ALA A 158 -4.62 -1.56 -2.88
C ALA A 158 -4.73 -2.51 -4.09
N ARG A 159 -4.70 -3.83 -3.88
CA ARG A 159 -4.90 -4.84 -4.94
C ARG A 159 -6.26 -4.72 -5.61
N ALA A 160 -7.32 -4.59 -4.82
CA ALA A 160 -8.68 -4.42 -5.33
C ALA A 160 -8.80 -3.13 -6.17
N GLY A 161 -8.19 -2.04 -5.71
CA GLY A 161 -8.15 -0.75 -6.40
C GLY A 161 -7.38 -0.78 -7.72
N LEU A 162 -6.44 -1.72 -7.89
CA LEU A 162 -5.69 -1.97 -9.13
C LEU A 162 -6.36 -3.04 -10.04
N GLY A 163 -7.54 -3.53 -9.67
CA GLY A 163 -8.25 -4.55 -10.45
C GLY A 163 -7.60 -5.94 -10.41
N VAL A 164 -6.68 -6.19 -9.49
CA VAL A 164 -6.06 -7.51 -9.32
C VAL A 164 -7.11 -8.49 -8.82
N ARG A 165 -7.33 -9.59 -9.54
CA ARG A 165 -8.34 -10.60 -9.20
C ARG A 165 -7.99 -11.30 -7.87
N GLY A 166 -9.03 -11.66 -7.13
CA GLY A 166 -8.92 -12.34 -5.85
C GLY A 166 -8.80 -11.37 -4.68
N THR A 167 -9.68 -11.53 -3.69
CA THR A 167 -9.73 -10.68 -2.50
C THR A 167 -8.75 -11.12 -1.41
N ARG A 168 -8.11 -12.29 -1.54
CA ARG A 168 -7.19 -12.82 -0.54
C ARG A 168 -5.75 -12.74 -1.06
N ILE A 169 -4.83 -12.22 -0.23
CA ILE A 169 -3.40 -12.09 -0.60
C ILE A 169 -2.68 -13.45 -0.52
N ALA A 170 -3.00 -14.23 0.51
CA ALA A 170 -2.45 -15.56 0.74
C ALA A 170 -3.50 -16.40 1.47
N GLU A 171 -3.48 -17.72 1.27
CA GLU A 171 -4.29 -18.65 2.08
C GLU A 171 -3.98 -18.52 3.57
N SER A 172 -4.92 -18.95 4.42
CA SER A 172 -4.73 -18.92 5.87
C SER A 172 -3.64 -19.90 6.27
N VAL A 173 -2.40 -19.42 6.31
CA VAL A 173 -1.26 -20.15 6.85
C VAL A 173 -1.16 -19.80 8.34
N PRO A 174 -1.19 -20.78 9.25
CA PRO A 174 -1.10 -20.51 10.69
C PRO A 174 0.21 -19.78 11.02
N TRP A 175 0.10 -18.70 11.78
CA TRP A 175 1.22 -17.95 12.34
C TRP A 175 0.98 -17.78 13.85
N PRO A 176 1.97 -18.09 14.72
CA PRO A 176 3.29 -18.61 14.40
C PRO A 176 3.25 -19.96 13.69
N PRO A 177 4.26 -20.29 12.88
CA PRO A 177 4.24 -21.50 12.08
C PRO A 177 4.40 -22.73 12.98
N PRO A 178 3.88 -23.90 12.58
CA PRO A 178 3.84 -25.10 13.43
C PRO A 178 5.23 -25.63 13.83
N TRP A 179 6.27 -25.27 13.08
CA TRP A 179 7.66 -25.62 13.40
C TRP A 179 8.31 -24.67 14.42
N LYS A 180 7.66 -23.56 14.80
CA LYS A 180 8.24 -22.61 15.76
C LYS A 180 8.17 -23.21 17.16
N GLY A 181 9.33 -23.62 17.69
CA GLY A 181 9.48 -24.04 19.08
C GLY A 181 9.24 -22.90 20.07
N ASP A 182 8.99 -23.27 21.33
CA ASP A 182 8.75 -22.33 22.43
C ASP A 182 10.11 -21.77 22.90
N LEU A 183 10.42 -20.51 22.56
CA LEU A 183 11.70 -19.85 22.91
C LEU A 183 11.88 -19.65 24.42
N SER A 184 10.89 -20.03 25.23
CA SER A 184 10.94 -20.02 26.69
C SER A 184 11.56 -21.28 27.31
N GLN A 185 11.83 -22.33 26.50
CA GLN A 185 12.27 -23.64 26.98
C GLN A 185 13.77 -23.94 26.79
N ASP A 186 14.58 -22.99 26.32
CA ASP A 186 16.03 -23.20 26.26
C ASP A 186 16.63 -23.10 27.68
N PRO A 187 17.28 -24.14 28.22
CA PRO A 187 17.94 -24.07 29.50
C PRO A 187 19.14 -23.13 29.39
N VAL A 188 19.23 -22.17 30.31
CA VAL A 188 20.42 -21.33 30.51
C VAL A 188 21.62 -22.27 30.77
N PRO A 189 22.72 -22.16 30.01
CA PRO A 189 23.95 -22.93 30.28
C PRO A 189 24.64 -22.50 31.57
#